data_AF-A0A2M7J0J9-F1
#
_entry.id   AF-A0A2M7J0J9-F1
#
_cell.length_a   1.000
_cell.length_b   1.000
_cell.length_c   1.000
_cell.angle_alpha   90.00
_cell.angle_beta   90.00
_cell.angle_gamma   90.00
#
_symmetry.space_group_name_H-M   'P 1'
#
loop_
_entity.id
_entity.type
_entity.pdbx_description
1 polymer ?
#
loop_
_entity_poly.entity_id
_entity_poly.type
_entity_poly.pdbx_seq_one_letter_code
_entity_poly.pdbx_strand_id
1 'polypeptide(L)'
;MQRKVNGASLPPIRQLLVCGGDARIALDPQSGLNKYACRPYPDASLLAFGSSTASVISPAGFAAAEALRERLSQESGTASRAVIYARELQRIRLELLAAFGLADAGVTLEFATSGTDVHTLVARSVANSTDRPLSVVMVAESETGSGVAA
;
A
#
# COMPACT_ATOMS: atom_id res chain seq x y z
N MET A 1 -21.37 -28.88 -22.44
CA MET A 1 -20.24 -27.97 -22.73
C MET A 1 -20.14 -26.93 -21.61
N GLN A 2 -19.27 -27.17 -20.63
CA GLN A 2 -19.02 -26.24 -19.53
C GLN A 2 -18.08 -25.12 -20.03
N ARG A 3 -18.53 -23.86 -19.95
CA ARG A 3 -17.65 -22.69 -20.17
C ARG A 3 -16.63 -22.66 -19.04
N LYS A 4 -15.38 -23.00 -19.34
CA LYS A 4 -14.22 -22.61 -18.53
C LYS A 4 -14.28 -21.09 -18.37
N VAL A 5 -14.49 -20.62 -17.15
CA VAL A 5 -14.28 -19.20 -16.80
C VAL A 5 -12.76 -19.01 -16.92
N ASN A 6 -12.32 -18.36 -17.99
CA ASN A 6 -10.94 -17.89 -18.06
C ASN A 6 -10.74 -16.91 -16.90
N GLY A 7 -9.98 -17.32 -15.88
CA GLY A 7 -9.52 -16.41 -14.83
C GLY A 7 -8.85 -15.22 -15.50
N ALA A 8 -9.26 -14.00 -15.15
CA ALA A 8 -8.68 -12.80 -15.74
C ALA A 8 -7.20 -12.75 -15.32
N SER A 9 -6.30 -12.86 -16.29
CA SER A 9 -4.86 -12.76 -16.03
C SER A 9 -4.54 -11.32 -15.60
N LEU A 10 -4.02 -11.15 -14.39
CA LEU A 10 -3.58 -9.83 -13.92
C LEU A 10 -2.34 -9.38 -14.71
N PRO A 11 -2.26 -8.07 -15.08
CA PRO A 11 -1.08 -7.52 -15.74
C PRO A 11 0.22 -7.81 -14.97
N PRO A 12 1.39 -7.84 -15.62
CA PRO A 12 2.67 -8.07 -14.95
C PRO A 12 2.89 -7.11 -13.78
N ILE A 13 3.58 -7.56 -12.72
CA ILE A 13 3.71 -6.77 -11.49
C ILE A 13 4.33 -5.38 -11.73
N ARG A 14 5.31 -5.28 -12.64
CA ARG A 14 5.93 -4.00 -13.01
C ARG A 14 4.94 -2.96 -13.55
N GLN A 15 3.86 -3.41 -14.20
CA GLN A 15 2.80 -2.54 -14.70
C GLN A 15 1.83 -2.18 -13.57
N LEU A 16 1.51 -3.13 -12.70
CA LEU A 16 0.66 -2.89 -11.53
C LEU A 16 1.29 -1.90 -10.54
N LEU A 17 2.61 -1.96 -10.35
CA LEU A 17 3.38 -1.08 -9.45
C LEU A 17 3.44 0.38 -9.90
N VAL A 18 3.08 0.67 -11.16
CA VAL A 18 3.00 2.04 -11.71
C VAL A 18 1.58 2.39 -12.14
N CYS A 19 0.62 1.53 -11.83
CA CYS A 19 -0.79 1.74 -12.15
C CYS A 19 -1.51 2.37 -10.96
N GLY A 20 -2.36 3.36 -11.24
CA GLY A 20 -3.02 4.13 -10.19
C GLY A 20 -2.09 5.14 -9.52
N GLY A 21 -2.43 5.54 -8.31
CA GLY A 21 -1.63 6.50 -7.54
C GLY A 21 -1.58 7.90 -8.15
N ASP A 22 -0.45 8.60 -7.97
CA ASP A 22 -0.20 9.94 -8.49
C ASP A 22 1.12 10.01 -9.29
N ALA A 23 1.47 11.22 -9.73
CA ALA A 23 2.65 11.49 -10.55
C ALA A 23 3.99 11.01 -9.96
N ARG A 24 4.06 10.68 -8.66
CA ARG A 24 5.27 10.16 -8.01
C ARG A 24 5.68 8.79 -8.51
N ILE A 25 4.73 7.93 -8.89
CA ILE A 25 5.01 6.56 -9.38
C ILE A 25 4.97 6.45 -10.90
N ALA A 26 4.55 7.51 -11.60
CA ALA A 26 4.57 7.57 -13.06
C ALA A 26 6.02 7.50 -13.57
N LEU A 27 6.25 6.69 -14.60
CA LEU A 27 7.55 6.58 -15.25
C LEU A 27 7.67 7.62 -16.36
N ASP A 28 8.84 8.26 -16.43
CA ASP A 28 9.24 9.02 -17.59
C ASP A 28 9.46 8.07 -18.79
N PRO A 29 8.81 8.29 -19.95
CA PRO A 29 8.92 7.38 -21.09
C PRO A 29 10.32 7.25 -21.68
N GLN A 30 11.20 8.24 -21.47
CA GLN A 30 12.55 8.23 -22.02
C GLN A 30 13.53 7.45 -21.14
N SER A 31 13.53 7.72 -19.83
CA SER A 31 14.44 7.12 -18.85
C SER A 31 13.90 5.84 -18.22
N GLY A 32 12.58 5.63 -18.22
CA GLY A 32 11.93 4.53 -17.53
C GLY A 32 11.97 4.65 -16.00
N LEU A 33 12.27 5.84 -15.47
CA LEU A 33 12.41 6.12 -14.05
C LEU A 33 11.22 6.96 -13.54
N ASN A 34 10.89 6.81 -12.26
CA ASN A 34 9.92 7.68 -11.60
C ASN A 34 10.57 8.99 -11.10
N LYS A 35 9.79 9.86 -10.42
CA LYS A 35 10.27 11.14 -9.86
C LYS A 35 11.42 10.99 -8.85
N TYR A 36 11.61 9.79 -8.31
CA TYR A 36 12.68 9.44 -7.37
C TYR A 36 13.85 8.72 -8.03
N ALA A 37 13.95 8.77 -9.36
CA ALA A 37 14.97 8.07 -10.15
C ALA A 37 14.98 6.54 -9.92
N CYS A 38 13.83 5.96 -9.54
CA CYS A 38 13.69 4.54 -9.26
C CYS A 38 12.91 3.83 -10.39
N ARG A 39 13.27 2.56 -10.62
CA ARG A 39 12.58 1.64 -11.54
C ARG A 39 11.45 0.91 -10.80
N PRO A 40 10.41 0.39 -11.50
CA PRO A 40 9.33 -0.36 -10.89
C PRO A 40 9.70 -1.84 -10.62
N TYR A 41 10.99 -2.12 -10.42
CA TYR A 41 11.56 -3.44 -10.15
C TYR A 41 12.92 -3.27 -9.45
N PRO A 42 13.46 -4.34 -8.85
CA PRO A 42 14.73 -4.26 -8.13
C PRO A 42 15.89 -3.84 -9.03
N ASP A 43 16.71 -2.95 -8.52
CA ASP A 43 17.95 -2.52 -9.15
C ASP A 43 19.11 -2.66 -8.15
N ALA A 44 19.85 -3.76 -8.25
CA ALA A 44 20.99 -4.04 -7.38
C ALA A 44 22.19 -3.12 -7.65
N SER A 45 22.20 -2.40 -8.77
CA SER A 45 23.26 -1.45 -9.13
C SER A 45 23.02 -0.05 -8.57
N LEU A 46 21.78 0.25 -8.14
CA LEU A 46 21.43 1.54 -7.58
C LEU A 46 21.85 1.62 -6.11
N LEU A 47 22.72 2.58 -5.80
CA LEU A 47 23.04 2.92 -4.42
C LEU A 47 21.93 3.80 -3.84
N ALA A 48 21.14 3.24 -2.94
CA ALA A 48 19.97 3.90 -2.34
C ALA A 48 20.39 4.88 -1.21
N PHE A 49 20.97 6.02 -1.59
CA PHE A 49 21.21 7.16 -0.68
C PHE A 49 20.02 8.12 -0.59
N GLY A 50 18.86 7.73 -1.13
CA GLY A 50 17.62 8.49 -1.07
C GLY A 50 16.94 8.43 0.29
N SER A 51 15.95 9.29 0.50
CA SER A 51 15.07 9.25 1.67
C SER A 51 14.20 7.98 1.70
N SER A 52 13.47 7.77 2.79
CA SER A 52 12.44 6.72 2.90
C SER A 52 11.37 6.77 1.81
N THR A 53 11.17 7.93 1.18
CA THR A 53 10.24 8.14 0.05
C THR A 53 10.87 7.91 -1.32
N ALA A 54 12.20 7.79 -1.39
CA ALA A 54 12.99 7.60 -2.61
C ALA A 54 13.82 6.31 -2.51
N SER A 55 13.15 5.18 -2.22
CA SER A 55 13.78 3.88 -2.07
C SER A 55 13.53 2.97 -3.27
N VAL A 56 14.58 2.29 -3.74
CA VAL A 56 14.45 1.20 -4.72
C VAL A 56 13.63 0.04 -4.14
N ILE A 57 12.84 -0.61 -4.99
CA ILE A 57 12.10 -1.81 -4.59
C ILE A 57 13.10 -2.93 -4.30
N SER A 58 13.01 -3.54 -3.12
CA SER A 58 13.87 -4.66 -2.77
C SER A 58 13.51 -5.93 -3.56
N PRO A 59 14.48 -6.84 -3.83
CA PRO A 59 14.18 -8.13 -4.45
C PRO A 59 13.11 -8.94 -3.71
N ALA A 60 13.17 -8.96 -2.38
CA ALA A 60 12.20 -9.65 -1.54
C ALA A 60 10.79 -9.01 -1.64
N GLY A 61 10.70 -7.68 -1.62
CA GLY A 61 9.43 -6.97 -1.77
C GLY A 61 8.79 -7.20 -3.14
N PHE A 62 9.61 -7.19 -4.20
CA PHE A 62 9.13 -7.51 -5.55
C PHE A 62 8.62 -8.94 -5.67
N ALA A 63 9.35 -9.91 -5.11
CA ALA A 63 8.94 -11.31 -5.09
C ALA A 63 7.64 -11.52 -4.30
N ALA A 64 7.47 -10.85 -3.15
CA ALA A 64 6.25 -10.90 -2.37
C ALA A 64 5.04 -10.33 -3.14
N ALA A 65 5.24 -9.23 -3.87
CA ALA A 65 4.21 -8.61 -4.70
C ALA A 65 3.82 -9.52 -5.89
N GLU A 66 4.79 -10.19 -6.51
CA GLU A 66 4.54 -11.17 -7.57
C GLU A 66 3.75 -12.38 -7.03
N ALA A 67 4.14 -12.93 -5.87
CA ALA A 67 3.43 -14.04 -5.23
C ALA A 67 1.97 -13.68 -4.88
N LEU A 68 1.74 -12.43 -4.44
CA LEU A 68 0.38 -11.93 -4.23
C LEU A 68 -0.39 -11.85 -5.54
N ARG A 69 0.20 -11.32 -6.62
CA ARG A 69 -0.42 -11.25 -7.94
C ARG A 69 -0.83 -12.63 -8.46
N GLU A 70 0.03 -13.63 -8.30
CA GLU A 70 -0.27 -15.01 -8.70
C GLU A 70 -1.45 -15.58 -7.92
N ARG A 71 -1.46 -15.41 -6.59
CA ARG A 71 -2.56 -15.86 -5.72
C ARG A 71 -3.89 -15.19 -6.10
N LEU A 72 -3.89 -13.88 -6.28
CA LEU A 72 -5.07 -13.12 -6.73
C LEU A 72 -5.58 -13.60 -8.10
N SER A 73 -4.66 -13.96 -9.01
CA SER A 73 -5.03 -14.50 -10.32
C SER A 73 -5.66 -15.89 -10.21
N GLN A 74 -5.19 -16.72 -9.27
CA GLN A 74 -5.73 -18.07 -9.01
C GLN A 74 -7.10 -18.01 -8.32
N GLU A 75 -7.32 -17.04 -7.44
CA GLU A 75 -8.62 -16.81 -6.78
C GLU A 75 -9.64 -16.11 -7.69
N SER A 76 -9.23 -15.62 -8.86
CA SER A 76 -10.15 -15.01 -9.82
C SER A 76 -11.22 -16.00 -10.25
N GLY A 77 -12.46 -15.77 -9.81
CA GLY A 77 -13.61 -16.62 -10.11
C GLY A 77 -14.01 -17.59 -8.98
N THR A 78 -13.27 -17.64 -7.87
CA THR A 78 -13.64 -18.43 -6.68
C THR A 78 -14.53 -17.65 -5.71
N ALA A 79 -14.35 -16.33 -5.66
CA ALA A 79 -15.14 -15.40 -4.85
C ALA A 79 -15.27 -14.04 -5.54
N SER A 80 -16.11 -13.17 -4.99
CA SER A 80 -16.19 -11.78 -5.49
C SER A 80 -14.89 -11.03 -5.18
N ARG A 81 -14.56 -10.04 -6.04
CA ARG A 81 -13.36 -9.20 -5.87
C ARG A 81 -13.29 -8.53 -4.49
N ALA A 82 -14.43 -8.11 -3.94
CA ALA A 82 -14.50 -7.50 -2.62
C ALA A 82 -14.13 -8.47 -1.50
N VAL A 83 -14.56 -9.74 -1.59
CA VAL A 83 -14.24 -10.78 -0.61
C VAL A 83 -12.76 -11.13 -0.66
N ILE A 84 -12.19 -11.29 -1.85
CA ILE A 84 -10.76 -11.56 -2.04
C ILE A 84 -9.93 -10.41 -1.46
N TYR A 85 -10.31 -9.17 -1.79
CA TYR A 85 -9.65 -7.97 -1.28
C TYR A 85 -9.68 -7.90 0.25
N ALA A 86 -10.84 -8.09 0.88
CA ALA A 86 -10.97 -8.04 2.33
C ALA A 86 -10.13 -9.11 3.04
N ARG A 87 -10.07 -10.33 2.50
CA ARG A 87 -9.24 -11.42 3.04
C ARG A 87 -7.76 -11.11 2.95
N GLU A 88 -7.28 -10.67 1.79
CA GLU A 88 -5.87 -10.31 1.61
C GLU A 88 -5.46 -9.12 2.48
N LEU A 89 -6.33 -8.11 2.61
CA LEU A 89 -6.09 -6.98 3.49
C LEU A 89 -6.01 -7.42 4.96
N GLN A 90 -6.87 -8.35 5.39
CA GLN A 90 -6.81 -8.91 6.74
C GLN A 90 -5.55 -9.75 6.97
N ARG A 91 -5.10 -10.54 5.99
CA ARG A 91 -3.85 -11.29 6.07
C ARG A 91 -2.66 -10.34 6.27
N ILE A 92 -2.54 -9.31 5.44
CA ILE A 92 -1.46 -8.32 5.51
C ILE A 92 -1.51 -7.58 6.86
N ARG A 93 -2.71 -7.24 7.37
CA ARG A 93 -2.89 -6.63 8.70
C ARG A 93 -2.28 -7.50 9.81
N LEU A 94 -2.60 -8.79 9.83
CA LEU A 94 -2.10 -9.72 10.84
C LEU A 94 -0.59 -9.93 10.73
N GLU A 95 -0.05 -10.02 9.51
CA GLU A 95 1.39 -10.14 9.26
C GLU A 95 2.16 -8.91 9.77
N LEU A 96 1.66 -7.70 9.54
CA LEU A 96 2.27 -6.47 10.05
C LEU A 96 2.21 -6.40 11.57
N LEU A 97 1.06 -6.67 12.18
CA LEU A 97 0.93 -6.69 13.65
C LEU A 97 1.91 -7.69 14.27
N ALA A 98 2.04 -8.89 13.69
CA ALA A 98 3.00 -9.89 14.16
C ALA A 98 4.45 -9.42 14.00
N ALA A 99 4.81 -8.84 12.85
CA ALA A 99 6.16 -8.32 12.59
C ALA A 99 6.57 -7.21 13.57
N PHE A 100 5.62 -6.43 14.08
CA PHE A 100 5.84 -5.40 15.10
C PHE A 100 5.69 -5.89 16.54
N GLY A 101 5.36 -7.18 16.78
CA GLY A 101 5.12 -7.70 18.13
C GLY A 101 3.84 -7.17 18.78
N LEU A 102 2.85 -6.77 17.98
CA LEU A 102 1.60 -6.14 18.41
C LEU A 102 0.37 -7.05 18.24
N ALA A 103 0.56 -8.33 17.89
CA ALA A 103 -0.53 -9.26 17.63
C ALA A 103 -1.51 -9.39 18.82
N ASP A 104 -0.99 -9.38 20.04
CA ASP A 104 -1.79 -9.52 21.27
C ASP A 104 -1.97 -8.19 22.02
N ALA A 105 -1.55 -7.07 21.43
CA ALA A 105 -1.52 -5.76 22.10
C ALA A 105 -2.90 -5.07 22.14
N GLY A 106 -3.95 -5.68 21.59
CA GLY A 106 -5.28 -5.05 21.47
C GLY A 106 -5.28 -3.83 20.54
N VAL A 107 -4.28 -3.73 19.64
CA VAL A 107 -4.12 -2.62 18.71
C VAL A 107 -4.87 -2.89 17.42
N THR A 108 -5.65 -1.90 16.98
CA THR A 108 -6.28 -1.90 15.65
C THR A 108 -5.32 -1.24 14.65
N LEU A 109 -4.98 -1.95 13.58
CA LEU A 109 -4.22 -1.41 12.45
C LEU A 109 -5.19 -1.10 11.31
N GLU A 110 -5.16 0.12 10.78
CA GLU A 110 -5.95 0.49 9.59
C GLU A 110 -5.05 0.96 8.46
N PHE A 111 -5.41 0.55 7.23
CA PHE A 111 -4.73 1.01 6.03
C PHE A 111 -5.44 2.24 5.48
N ALA A 112 -4.67 3.25 5.09
CA ALA A 112 -5.18 4.38 4.33
C ALA A 112 -4.21 4.74 3.20
N THR A 113 -4.73 5.44 2.19
CA THR A 113 -3.98 5.82 0.98
C THR A 113 -2.97 6.94 1.20
N SER A 114 -3.06 7.67 2.31
CA SER A 114 -2.12 8.71 2.71
C SER A 114 -2.18 8.99 4.21
N GLY A 115 -1.16 9.67 4.75
CA GLY A 115 -1.18 10.14 6.14
C GLY A 115 -2.34 11.10 6.43
N THR A 116 -2.76 11.91 5.46
CA THR A 116 -3.94 12.77 5.55
C THR A 116 -5.23 11.96 5.73
N ASP A 117 -5.35 10.86 4.99
CA ASP A 117 -6.52 9.99 5.09
C ASP A 117 -6.58 9.30 6.46
N VAL A 118 -5.43 8.86 6.99
CA VAL A 118 -5.34 8.34 8.37
C VAL A 118 -5.83 9.38 9.37
N HIS A 119 -5.33 10.61 9.29
CA HIS A 119 -5.74 11.70 10.18
C HIS A 119 -7.24 11.93 10.12
N THR A 120 -7.81 12.00 8.91
CA THR A 120 -9.24 12.22 8.71
C THR A 120 -10.08 11.07 9.27
N LEU A 121 -9.67 9.82 9.04
CA LEU A 121 -10.34 8.63 9.54
C LEU A 121 -10.36 8.59 11.07
N VAL A 122 -9.19 8.78 11.68
CA VAL A 122 -9.05 8.78 13.15
C VAL A 122 -9.81 9.95 13.76
N ALA A 123 -9.67 11.15 13.21
CA ALA A 123 -10.36 12.33 13.73
C ALA A 123 -11.88 12.14 13.72
N ARG A 124 -12.45 11.61 12.63
CA ARG A 124 -13.88 11.31 12.55
C ARG A 124 -14.32 10.21 13.51
N SER A 125 -13.51 9.17 13.69
CA SER A 125 -13.83 8.08 14.62
C SER A 125 -13.82 8.55 16.08
N VAL A 126 -12.85 9.38 16.46
CA VAL A 126 -12.69 9.85 17.85
C VAL A 126 -13.63 11.02 18.16
N ALA A 127 -13.83 11.96 17.24
CA ALA A 127 -14.70 13.12 17.46
C ALA A 127 -16.16 12.74 17.75
N ASN A 128 -16.62 11.59 17.25
CA ASN A 128 -17.95 11.07 17.55
C ASN A 128 -18.02 10.26 18.86
N SER A 129 -16.88 10.06 19.53
CA SER A 129 -16.73 9.15 20.68
C SER A 129 -16.41 9.89 21.98
N THR A 130 -16.18 11.20 21.96
CA THR A 130 -15.81 11.98 23.15
C THR A 130 -16.19 13.45 23.04
N ASP A 131 -16.61 14.06 24.15
CA ASP A 131 -16.80 15.51 24.28
C ASP A 131 -15.48 16.27 24.52
N ARG A 132 -14.34 15.56 24.62
CA ARG A 132 -13.03 16.18 24.80
C ARG A 132 -12.49 16.68 23.45
N PRO A 133 -11.82 17.85 23.42
CA PRO A 133 -11.17 18.33 22.21
C PRO A 133 -10.11 17.33 21.74
N LEU A 134 -10.19 16.93 20.48
CA LEU A 134 -9.21 16.06 19.84
C LEU A 134 -7.87 16.80 19.72
N SER A 135 -6.79 16.19 20.22
CA SER A 135 -5.43 16.69 20.04
C SER A 135 -4.63 15.69 19.22
N VAL A 136 -4.00 16.17 18.15
CA VAL A 136 -3.11 15.38 17.30
C VAL A 136 -1.68 15.84 17.58
N VAL A 137 -0.80 14.92 17.95
CA VAL A 137 0.63 15.19 18.14
C VAL A 137 1.39 14.66 16.93
N MET A 138 2.14 15.53 16.27
CA MET A 138 2.94 15.19 15.09
C MET A 138 4.39 15.61 15.29
N VAL A 139 5.31 14.86 14.68
CA VAL A 139 6.75 15.07 14.86
C VAL A 139 7.22 16.37 14.20
N ALA A 140 6.64 16.74 13.05
CA ALA A 140 6.86 18.02 12.39
C ALA A 140 5.66 18.38 11.49
N GLU A 141 5.43 19.68 11.28
CA GLU A 141 4.37 20.20 10.40
C GLU A 141 4.48 19.63 8.97
N SER A 142 5.71 19.47 8.46
CA SER A 142 6.00 18.93 7.13
C SER A 142 5.70 17.43 6.96
N GLU A 143 5.42 16.71 8.04
CA GLU A 143 5.01 15.29 8.00
C GLU A 143 3.50 15.15 7.74
N THR A 144 2.76 16.27 7.68
CA THR A 144 1.36 16.27 7.22
C THR A 144 1.26 16.36 5.71
N GLY A 145 0.33 15.61 5.14
CA GLY A 145 -0.08 15.87 3.77
C GLY A 145 -0.88 17.17 3.71
N SER A 146 -0.87 17.82 2.54
CA SER A 146 -1.45 19.16 2.30
C SER A 146 -2.95 19.33 2.57
N GLY A 147 -3.63 18.27 3.03
CA GLY A 147 -5.06 18.27 3.37
C GLY A 147 -5.35 18.17 4.86
N VAL A 148 -4.35 18.13 5.73
CA VAL A 148 -4.54 18.25 7.18
C VAL A 148 -4.59 19.74 7.51
N ALA A 149 -5.71 20.21 8.06
CA ALA A 149 -5.80 21.59 8.56
C ALA A 149 -4.84 21.72 9.75
N ALA A 150 -3.98 22.74 9.71
CA ALA A 150 -3.11 23.13 10.83
C ALA A 150 -3.94 23.65 12.01
#